data_AF-W7UCT2-F1
#
_entry.id   AF-W7UCT2-F1
#
_cell.length_a   1.000
_cell.length_b   1.000
_cell.length_c   1.000
_cell.angle_alpha   90.00
_cell.angle_beta   90.00
_cell.angle_gamma   90.00
#
_symmetry.space_group_name_H-M   'P 1'
#
loop_
_entity.id
_entity.type
_entity.pdbx_description
1 polymer ?
#
loop_
_entity_poly.entity_id
_entity_poly.type
_entity_poly.pdbx_seq_one_letter_code
_entity_poly.pdbx_strand_id
1 'polypeptide(L)'
;MAGMILDTVRGGYDKKDVLAKADAYNSLILLIEDGRISDAVINAELEKIKRMPLRKAKVLFLPGSGFSIPQTEKYFSDLEKEAKKKIML
;
A
#
# COMPACT_ATOMS: atom_id res chain seq x y z
N MET A 1 9.93 11.69 -2.93
CA MET A 1 9.39 10.38 -2.51
C MET A 1 9.43 10.33 -0.99
N ALA A 2 8.28 10.34 -0.31
CA ALA A 2 8.24 10.17 1.14
C ALA A 2 8.72 8.74 1.46
N GLY A 3 9.84 8.62 2.18
CA GLY A 3 10.40 7.32 2.54
C GLY A 3 9.41 6.56 3.42
N MET A 4 9.12 5.31 3.06
CA MET A 4 8.38 4.38 3.91
C MET A 4 9.23 4.11 5.17
N ILE A 5 8.81 4.66 6.32
CA ILE A 5 9.43 4.37 7.62
C ILE A 5 8.47 3.45 8.38
N LEU A 6 8.72 2.15 8.30
CA LEU A 6 7.95 1.12 9.01
C LEU A 6 8.90 0.30 9.88
N ASP A 7 8.55 0.19 11.17
CA ASP A 7 9.30 -0.63 12.11
C ASP A 7 9.18 -2.11 11.73
N THR A 8 10.27 -2.83 11.94
CA THR A 8 10.32 -4.27 11.73
C THR A 8 9.99 -4.98 13.04
N VAL A 9 8.91 -5.78 13.04
CA VAL A 9 8.43 -6.51 14.22
C VAL A 9 8.18 -7.98 13.88
N ARG A 10 8.30 -8.84 14.90
CA ARG A 10 7.99 -10.27 14.78
C ARG A 10 6.48 -10.46 14.61
N GLY A 11 6.07 -11.23 13.61
CA GLY A 11 4.65 -11.47 13.28
C GLY A 11 3.97 -10.32 12.53
N GLY A 12 4.74 -9.35 12.03
CA GLY A 12 4.25 -8.29 11.15
C GLY A 12 3.83 -8.77 9.76
N TYR A 13 3.42 -7.84 8.89
CA TYR A 13 3.14 -8.15 7.48
C TYR A 13 4.43 -8.49 6.73
N ASP A 14 4.33 -9.39 5.76
CA ASP A 14 5.43 -9.75 4.89
C ASP A 14 5.93 -8.51 4.14
N LYS A 15 7.24 -8.27 4.18
CA LYS A 15 7.83 -7.06 3.61
C LYS A 15 7.60 -6.97 2.10
N LYS A 16 7.62 -8.09 1.38
CA LYS A 16 7.41 -8.10 -0.07
C LYS A 16 5.97 -7.78 -0.41
N ASP A 17 5.01 -8.33 0.33
CA ASP A 17 3.59 -8.03 0.12
C ASP A 17 3.30 -6.54 0.39
N VAL A 18 3.88 -5.97 1.44
CA VAL A 18 3.74 -4.54 1.78
C VAL A 18 4.36 -3.66 0.70
N LEU A 19 5.59 -3.96 0.26
CA LEU A 19 6.25 -3.21 -0.81
C LEU A 19 5.47 -3.28 -2.12
N ALA A 20 5.00 -4.47 -2.53
CA ALA A 20 4.22 -4.63 -3.75
C ALA A 20 2.90 -3.81 -3.72
N LYS A 21 2.21 -3.77 -2.57
CA LYS A 21 1.01 -2.95 -2.42
C LYS A 21 1.33 -1.46 -2.43
N ALA A 22 2.44 -1.04 -1.83
CA ALA A 22 2.90 0.35 -1.86
C ALA A 22 3.30 0.79 -3.28
N ASP A 23 4.01 -0.05 -4.02
CA ASP A 23 4.39 0.19 -5.41
C ASP A 23 3.16 0.32 -6.30
N ALA A 24 2.10 -0.46 -6.05
CA ALA A 24 0.83 -0.32 -6.76
C ALA A 24 0.15 1.04 -6.48
N TYR A 25 0.11 1.48 -5.21
CA TYR A 25 -0.39 2.82 -4.86
C TYR A 25 0.43 3.93 -5.52
N ASN A 26 1.76 3.84 -5.47
CA ASN A 26 2.65 4.81 -6.09
C ASN A 26 2.44 4.87 -7.61
N SER A 27 2.31 3.71 -8.26
CA SER A 27 2.03 3.63 -9.70
C SER A 27 0.69 4.28 -10.04
N LEU A 28 -0.35 4.06 -9.22
CA LEU A 28 -1.63 4.71 -9.41
C LEU A 28 -1.53 6.24 -9.27
N ILE A 29 -0.82 6.73 -8.25
CA ILE A 29 -0.61 8.17 -8.06
C ILE A 29 0.12 8.80 -9.25
N LEU A 30 1.16 8.15 -9.78
CA LEU A 30 1.87 8.63 -10.96
C LEU A 30 0.96 8.67 -12.20
N LEU A 31 0.08 7.69 -12.38
CA LEU A 31 -0.88 7.69 -13.50
C LEU A 31 -1.92 8.81 -13.37
N ILE A 32 -2.34 9.14 -12.14
CA ILE A 32 -3.21 10.30 -11.85
C ILE A 32 -2.47 11.59 -12.22
N GLU A 33 -1.21 11.74 -11.80
CA GLU A 33 -0.39 12.93 -12.07
C GLU A 33 -0.10 13.14 -13.57
N ASP A 34 0.07 12.05 -14.33
CA ASP A 34 0.26 12.09 -15.78
C ASP A 34 -1.05 12.40 -16.54
N GLY A 35 -2.19 12.50 -15.85
CA GLY A 35 -3.50 12.82 -16.45
C GLY A 35 -4.00 11.77 -17.45
N ARG A 36 -3.46 10.54 -17.38
CA ARG A 36 -3.68 9.50 -18.39
C ARG A 36 -4.91 8.64 -18.18
N ILE A 37 -5.61 8.78 -17.06
CA ILE A 37 -6.70 7.89 -16.65
C ILE A 37 -7.86 8.68 -16.04
N SER A 38 -9.09 8.22 -16.31
CA SER A 38 -10.31 8.82 -15.76
C SER A 38 -10.57 8.40 -14.31
N ASP A 39 -11.33 9.20 -13.58
CA ASP A 39 -11.71 8.94 -12.17
C ASP A 39 -12.34 7.55 -11.96
N ALA A 40 -13.09 7.06 -12.95
CA ALA A 40 -13.67 5.72 -12.91
C ALA A 40 -12.60 4.62 -12.90
N VAL A 41 -11.55 4.77 -13.73
CA VAL A 41 -10.41 3.85 -13.78
C VAL A 41 -9.60 3.95 -12.50
N ILE A 42 -9.38 5.17 -12.00
CA ILE A 42 -8.64 5.39 -10.76
C ILE A 42 -9.34 4.70 -9.57
N ASN A 43 -10.67 4.87 -9.44
CA ASN A 43 -11.44 4.22 -8.39
C ASN A 43 -11.42 2.68 -8.51
N ALA A 44 -11.49 2.14 -9.73
CA ALA A 44 -11.41 0.70 -9.95
C ALA A 44 -10.04 0.13 -9.55
N GLU A 45 -8.95 0.80 -9.91
CA GLU A 45 -7.59 0.40 -9.51
C GLU A 45 -7.38 0.54 -7.99
N LEU A 46 -7.88 1.62 -7.38
CA LEU A 46 -7.80 1.82 -5.94
C LEU A 46 -8.50 0.70 -5.16
N GLU A 47 -9.68 0.25 -5.62
CA GLU A 47 -10.39 -0.90 -5.05
C GLU A 47 -9.63 -2.21 -5.23
N LYS A 48 -8.98 -2.43 -6.37
CA LYS A 48 -8.12 -3.62 -6.60
C LYS A 48 -6.94 -3.63 -5.63
N ILE A 49 -6.23 -2.50 -5.51
CA ILE A 49 -5.07 -2.37 -4.62
C ILE A 49 -5.49 -2.58 -3.17
N LYS A 50 -6.63 -2.00 -2.76
CA LYS A 50 -7.17 -2.17 -1.40
C LYS A 50 -7.37 -3.63 -1.03
N ARG A 51 -7.86 -4.45 -1.98
CA ARG A 51 -8.09 -5.88 -1.82
C ARG A 51 -6.83 -6.75 -1.94
N MET A 52 -5.67 -6.17 -2.28
CA MET A 52 -4.43 -6.93 -2.31
C MET A 52 -4.13 -7.53 -0.92
N PRO A 53 -3.92 -8.85 -0.84
CA PRO A 53 -3.69 -9.53 0.42
C PRO A 53 -2.32 -9.16 0.99
N LEU A 54 -2.28 -8.84 2.29
CA LEU A 54 -1.05 -8.68 3.06
C LEU A 54 -0.90 -9.90 3.96
N ARG A 55 -0.01 -10.83 3.61
CA ARG A 55 0.22 -12.01 4.44
C ARG A 55 1.12 -11.64 5.62
N LYS A 56 1.00 -12.38 6.72
CA LYS A 56 1.97 -12.25 7.83
C LYS A 56 3.30 -12.86 7.44
N ALA A 57 4.40 -12.21 7.83
CA ALA A 57 5.74 -12.75 7.67
C ALA A 57 5.85 -14.09 8.41
N LYS A 58 6.34 -15.12 7.71
CA LYS A 58 6.54 -16.47 8.26
C LYS A 58 7.89 -17.02 7.81
N VAL A 59 8.54 -17.77 8.70
CA VAL A 59 9.71 -18.58 8.39
C VAL A 59 9.38 -20.01 8.78
N LEU A 60 9.23 -20.89 7.78
CA LEU A 60 8.59 -22.20 7.91
C LEU A 60 7.22 -22.08 8.61
N PHE A 61 7.17 -22.41 9.91
CA PHE A 61 5.96 -22.43 10.75
C PHE A 61 5.98 -21.37 11.87
N LEU A 62 7.07 -20.61 12.00
CA LEU A 62 7.22 -19.59 13.04
C LEU A 62 6.90 -18.19 12.51
N PRO A 63 6.38 -17.29 13.36
CA PRO A 63 6.20 -15.89 12.98
C PRO A 63 7.57 -15.28 12.63
N GLY A 64 7.68 -14.83 11.39
CA GLY A 64 8.86 -14.20 10.83
C GLY A 64 8.92 -12.71 11.16
N SER A 65 10.01 -12.07 10.72
CA SER A 65 10.21 -10.63 10.86
C SER A 65 9.54 -9.89 9.70
N GLY A 66 8.60 -8.99 10.00
CA GLY A 66 7.79 -8.27 9.02
C GLY A 66 7.63 -6.79 9.38
N PHE A 67 6.89 -6.04 8.58
CA PHE A 67 6.54 -4.66 8.93
C PHE A 67 5.40 -4.61 9.95
N SER A 68 5.48 -3.65 10.87
CA SER A 68 4.46 -3.42 11.89
C SER A 68 3.07 -3.25 11.26
N ILE A 69 2.12 -4.10 11.65
CA ILE A 69 0.72 -4.07 11.19
C ILE A 69 0.10 -2.67 11.36
N PRO A 70 0.08 -2.06 12.56
CA PRO A 70 -0.58 -0.77 12.75
C PRO A 70 0.09 0.37 11.96
N GLN A 71 1.42 0.36 11.84
CA GLN A 71 2.11 1.37 11.03
C GLN A 71 1.84 1.17 9.53
N THR A 72 1.80 -0.08 9.09
CA THR A 72 1.52 -0.44 7.69
C THR A 72 0.09 -0.05 7.29
N GLU A 73 -0.89 -0.34 8.14
CA GLU A 73 -2.29 0.03 7.91
C GLU A 73 -2.47 1.55 7.90
N LYS A 74 -1.81 2.25 8.82
CA LYS A 74 -1.80 3.71 8.83
C LYS A 74 -1.19 4.27 7.54
N TYR A 75 -0.04 3.75 7.11
CA TYR A 75 0.63 4.16 5.88
C TYR A 75 -0.28 4.00 4.65
N PHE A 76 -0.96 2.86 4.50
CA PHE A 76 -1.91 2.66 3.39
C PHE A 76 -3.15 3.54 3.49
N SER A 77 -3.64 3.82 4.71
CA SER A 77 -4.75 4.77 4.90
C SER A 77 -4.37 6.18 4.48
N ASP A 78 -3.14 6.62 4.76
CA ASP A 78 -2.65 7.93 4.37
C ASP A 78 -2.45 8.03 2.86
N LEU A 79 -1.94 6.98 2.21
CA LEU A 79 -1.88 6.89 0.74
C LEU A 79 -3.27 6.90 0.08
N GLU A 80 -4.25 6.20 0.65
CA GLU A 80 -5.62 6.20 0.15
C GLU A 80 -6.25 7.59 0.23
N LYS A 81 -6.00 8.34 1.32
CA LYS A 81 -6.45 9.73 1.45
C LYS A 81 -5.80 10.64 0.43
N GLU A 82 -4.49 10.49 0.19
CA GLU A 82 -3.77 11.29 -0.80
C GLU A 82 -4.28 11.03 -2.22
N ALA A 83 -4.44 9.76 -2.61
CA ALA A 83 -5.02 9.39 -3.90
C ALA A 83 -6.43 9.97 -4.07
N LYS A 84 -7.30 9.83 -3.06
CA LYS A 84 -8.66 10.41 -3.10
C LYS A 84 -8.66 11.94 -3.23
N LYS A 85 -7.77 12.63 -2.51
CA LYS A 85 -7.64 14.09 -2.60
C LYS A 85 -7.28 14.54 -4.02
N LYS A 86 -6.45 13.77 -4.73
CA LYS A 86 -6.06 14.06 -6.12
C LYS A 86 -7.18 13.79 -7.14
N ILE A 87 -8.13 12.89 -6.83
CA ILE A 87 -9.31 12.61 -7.68
C ILE A 87 -10.40 13.68 -7.50
N MET A 88 -10.54 14.25 -6.30
CA MET A 88 -11.55 15.27 -6.00
C MET A 88 -11.13 16.71 -6.35
N LEU A 89 -9.94 16.90 -6.92
CA LEU A 89 -9.38 18.17 -7.40
C LEU A 89 -9.53 18.25 -8.91
#